data_AF-A0A9P8CRZ9-F1
#
_entry.id   AF-A0A9P8CRZ9-F1
#
_cell.length_a   1.000
_cell.length_b   1.000
_cell.length_c   1.000
_cell.angle_alpha   90.00
_cell.angle_beta   90.00
_cell.angle_gamma   90.00
#
_symmetry.space_group_name_H-M   'P 1'
#
loop_
_entity.id
_entity.type
_entity.pdbx_description
1 polymer ?
#
loop_
_entity_poly.entity_id
_entity_poly.type
_entity_poly.pdbx_seq_one_letter_code
_entity_poly.pdbx_strand_id
1 'polypeptide(L)'
;MSYAAMRGHAAPSSAPSRASSAQGNGNGIVKRRGRPPKQASPPPRVLYLRLEPKFLVFGCEWEGCKAELQNLDTLRRHVAKVHVQHANDGLCRWGKCRGMDPKVNRGSGLPAHVEERHLIPFGWHVGDGPKNTLQMPKGKGKAREDSEEDHQSDDGKEDEEAEEEIPSYLKDQDGHQVTPSIRDQKLEDYLTEKENRKRLRRLLMERERNLPDEEDDTGTQSQGADGM
;
A
#
# COMPACT_ATOMS: atom_id res chain seq x y z
N MET A 1 18.66 36.52 -0.40
CA MET A 1 19.67 35.51 -0.79
C MET A 1 18.93 34.33 -1.40
N SER A 2 19.11 34.04 -2.69
CA SER A 2 18.29 33.07 -3.42
C SER A 2 18.84 31.64 -3.32
N TYR A 3 17.93 30.67 -3.29
CA TYR A 3 18.17 29.23 -3.14
C TYR A 3 19.16 28.64 -4.16
N ALA A 4 19.36 29.29 -5.30
CA ALA A 4 20.30 28.89 -6.35
C ALA A 4 21.79 29.08 -5.95
N ALA A 5 22.11 30.00 -5.05
CA ALA A 5 23.51 30.29 -4.66
C ALA A 5 24.14 29.23 -3.74
N MET A 6 23.33 28.39 -3.08
CA MET A 6 23.79 27.38 -2.11
C MET A 6 24.25 26.05 -2.74
N ARG A 7 24.06 25.85 -4.06
CA ARG A 7 24.34 24.56 -4.73
C ARG A 7 25.57 24.53 -5.64
N GLY A 8 26.42 25.55 -5.62
CA GLY A 8 27.76 25.45 -6.23
C GLY A 8 27.79 25.20 -7.74
N HIS A 9 26.72 25.49 -8.48
CA HIS A 9 26.75 25.45 -9.94
C HIS A 9 27.04 26.84 -10.49
N ALA A 10 28.31 27.09 -10.78
CA ALA A 10 28.73 28.22 -11.58
C ALA A 10 28.11 28.12 -12.97
N ALA A 11 27.42 29.19 -13.40
CA ALA A 11 26.99 29.35 -14.78
C ALA A 11 28.21 29.63 -15.66
N PRO A 12 28.42 28.94 -16.79
CA PRO A 12 29.33 29.42 -17.79
C PRO A 12 28.61 30.35 -18.78
N SER A 13 29.29 31.47 -18.99
CA SER A 13 29.03 32.58 -19.89
C SER A 13 28.97 32.19 -21.38
N SER A 14 28.37 33.10 -22.14
CA SER A 14 28.13 33.14 -23.58
C SER A 14 29.36 33.11 -24.51
N ALA A 15 29.14 32.49 -25.70
CA ALA A 15 29.66 32.76 -27.07
C ALA A 15 31.03 32.17 -27.51
N PRO A 16 31.31 31.95 -28.84
CA PRO A 16 30.58 32.40 -30.04
C PRO A 16 30.21 31.31 -31.08
N SER A 17 29.50 31.77 -32.12
CA SER A 17 29.04 31.08 -33.32
C SER A 17 30.17 30.57 -34.23
N ARG A 18 30.01 29.36 -34.78
CA ARG A 18 30.58 29.00 -36.08
C ARG A 18 29.52 28.25 -36.89
N ALA A 19 29.03 28.91 -37.93
CA ALA A 19 28.39 28.25 -39.05
C ALA A 19 29.49 27.55 -39.88
N SER A 20 29.28 26.28 -40.19
CA SER A 20 29.90 25.65 -41.35
C SER A 20 28.88 24.71 -41.96
N SER A 21 28.31 25.15 -43.07
CA SER A 21 27.56 24.35 -44.03
C SER A 21 28.42 23.20 -44.55
N ALA A 22 27.94 21.98 -44.39
CA ALA A 22 28.31 20.87 -45.27
C ALA A 22 27.04 20.04 -45.50
N GLN A 23 26.47 20.18 -46.69
CA GLN A 23 25.46 19.27 -47.21
C GLN A 23 26.03 17.85 -47.21
N GLY A 24 25.31 16.96 -46.54
CA GLY A 24 25.50 15.51 -46.60
C GLY A 24 24.14 14.85 -46.53
N ASN A 25 23.57 14.55 -47.70
CA ASN A 25 22.43 13.65 -47.84
C ASN A 25 22.85 12.27 -47.34
N GLY A 26 22.14 11.72 -46.36
CA GLY A 26 22.40 10.37 -45.86
C GLY A 26 21.56 10.05 -44.64
N ASN A 27 20.45 9.35 -44.85
CA ASN A 27 19.63 8.74 -43.82
C ASN A 27 20.52 7.88 -42.89
N GLY A 28 20.63 8.30 -41.63
CA GLY A 28 21.38 7.54 -40.64
C GLY A 28 21.44 8.28 -39.31
N ILE A 29 20.42 8.11 -38.48
CA ILE A 29 20.49 8.51 -37.07
C ILE A 29 21.60 7.67 -36.42
N VAL A 30 22.78 8.25 -36.29
CA VAL A 30 23.88 7.70 -35.48
C VAL A 30 23.43 7.75 -34.02
N LYS A 31 22.86 6.63 -33.54
CA LYS A 31 22.51 6.43 -32.13
C LYS A 31 23.80 6.56 -31.31
N ARG A 32 23.84 7.58 -30.44
CA ARG A 32 24.95 7.80 -29.48
C ARG A 32 25.21 6.50 -28.72
N ARG A 33 26.47 6.04 -28.67
CA ARG A 33 26.88 4.93 -27.82
C ARG A 33 26.69 5.35 -26.36
N GLY A 34 25.63 4.87 -25.75
CA GLY A 34 25.29 5.11 -24.36
C GLY A 34 24.48 3.93 -23.84
N ARG A 35 24.92 3.40 -22.69
CA ARG A 35 24.44 2.26 -21.89
C ARG A 35 23.67 1.14 -22.62
N PRO A 36 24.14 -0.13 -22.55
CA PRO A 36 23.40 -1.26 -23.11
C PRO A 36 21.95 -1.27 -22.62
N PRO A 37 20.98 -1.68 -23.46
CA PRO A 37 19.58 -1.74 -23.09
C PRO A 37 19.43 -2.58 -21.82
N LYS A 38 18.75 -2.04 -20.81
CA LYS A 38 18.39 -2.82 -19.64
C LYS A 38 17.50 -3.97 -20.12
N GLN A 39 17.88 -5.19 -19.74
CA GLN A 39 17.04 -6.37 -19.89
C GLN A 39 15.64 -6.07 -19.33
N ALA A 40 14.59 -6.53 -20.02
CA ALA A 40 13.23 -6.37 -19.55
C ALA A 40 13.10 -7.01 -18.15
N SER A 41 12.58 -6.26 -17.18
CA SER A 41 12.34 -6.81 -15.85
C SER A 41 11.29 -7.93 -15.95
N PRO A 42 11.46 -9.04 -15.21
CA PRO A 42 10.45 -10.09 -15.17
C PRO A 42 9.08 -9.55 -14.76
N PRO A 43 7.97 -10.19 -15.18
CA PRO A 43 6.63 -9.82 -14.75
C PRO A 43 6.52 -9.84 -13.21
N PRO A 44 5.78 -8.89 -12.59
CA PRO A 44 5.66 -8.81 -11.13
C PRO A 44 5.22 -10.12 -10.46
N ARG A 45 4.37 -10.92 -11.13
CA ARG A 45 3.92 -12.22 -10.63
C ARG A 45 5.05 -13.23 -10.47
N VAL A 46 6.01 -13.25 -11.41
CA VAL A 46 7.18 -14.14 -11.35
C VAL A 46 8.10 -13.73 -10.22
N LEU A 47 8.26 -12.42 -10.00
CA LEU A 47 9.01 -11.90 -8.87
C LEU A 47 8.34 -12.31 -7.55
N TYR A 48 7.03 -12.11 -7.42
CA TYR A 48 6.26 -12.47 -6.22
C TYR A 48 6.37 -13.96 -5.87
N LEU A 49 6.20 -14.85 -6.84
CA LEU A 49 6.28 -16.30 -6.61
C LEU A 49 7.69 -16.78 -6.22
N ARG A 50 8.73 -16.01 -6.57
CA ARG A 50 10.11 -16.29 -6.17
C ARG A 50 10.44 -15.73 -4.78
N LEU A 51 9.62 -14.84 -4.23
CA LEU A 51 9.86 -14.32 -2.89
C LEU A 51 9.58 -15.42 -1.86
N GLU A 52 10.54 -15.62 -0.95
CA GLU A 52 10.36 -16.40 0.28
C GLU A 52 10.29 -15.42 1.45
N PRO A 53 9.14 -14.75 1.67
CA PRO A 53 9.03 -13.79 2.76
C PRO A 53 9.12 -14.51 4.10
N LYS A 54 10.09 -14.10 4.93
CA LYS A 54 10.21 -14.55 6.32
C LYS A 54 9.42 -13.60 7.20
N PHE A 55 8.33 -14.09 7.78
CA PHE A 55 7.53 -13.32 8.71
C PHE A 55 8.16 -13.34 10.10
N LEU A 56 8.05 -12.21 10.80
CA LEU A 56 8.46 -12.13 12.19
C LEU A 56 7.48 -12.91 13.06
N VAL A 57 8.01 -13.71 13.97
CA VAL A 57 7.23 -14.45 14.96
C VAL A 57 7.02 -13.56 16.19
N PHE A 58 5.77 -13.41 16.60
CA PHE A 58 5.40 -12.63 17.79
C PHE A 58 5.43 -13.57 19.00
N GLY A 59 6.61 -13.71 19.61
CA GLY A 59 6.79 -14.54 20.80
C GLY A 59 6.23 -13.90 22.07
N CYS A 60 5.48 -14.67 22.87
CA CYS A 60 5.11 -14.26 24.22
C CYS A 60 6.28 -14.50 25.17
N GLU A 61 6.77 -13.44 25.83
CA GLU A 61 7.90 -13.54 26.77
C GLU A 61 7.44 -13.67 28.23
N TRP A 62 6.18 -14.04 28.47
CA TRP A 62 5.72 -14.32 29.82
C TRP A 62 6.45 -15.54 30.41
N GLU A 63 6.74 -15.52 31.70
CA GLU A 63 7.46 -16.59 32.39
C GLU A 63 6.84 -17.97 32.10
N GLY A 64 7.61 -18.84 31.42
CA GLY A 64 7.19 -20.20 31.05
C GLY A 64 6.26 -20.29 29.82
N CYS A 65 5.89 -19.18 29.19
CA CYS A 65 5.09 -19.18 27.97
C CYS A 65 5.98 -19.38 26.73
N LYS A 66 5.52 -20.23 25.80
CA LYS A 66 6.19 -20.51 24.51
C LYS A 66 5.25 -20.22 23.33
N ALA A 67 4.26 -19.35 23.54
CA ALA A 67 3.29 -19.03 22.50
C ALA A 67 3.98 -18.23 21.40
N GLU A 68 3.95 -18.76 20.18
CA GLU A 68 4.38 -18.10 18.96
C GLU A 68 3.15 -17.63 18.20
N LEU A 69 3.04 -16.32 18.01
CA LEU A 69 1.85 -15.68 17.45
C LEU A 69 2.19 -14.98 16.13
N GLN A 70 1.16 -14.77 15.32
CA GLN A 70 1.32 -14.29 13.93
C GLN A 70 1.29 -12.76 13.83
N ASN A 71 0.66 -12.09 14.79
CA ASN A 71 0.54 -10.64 14.80
C ASN A 71 0.46 -10.08 16.23
N LEU A 72 0.62 -8.78 16.36
CA LEU A 72 0.63 -8.12 17.66
C LEU A 72 -0.74 -8.16 18.34
N ASP A 73 -1.82 -8.11 17.56
CA ASP A 73 -3.19 -8.17 18.08
C ASP A 73 -3.52 -9.54 18.72
N THR A 74 -3.04 -10.64 18.14
CA THR A 74 -3.16 -11.97 18.73
C THR A 74 -2.29 -12.10 19.96
N LEU A 75 -1.11 -11.47 20.00
CA LEU A 75 -0.29 -11.35 21.20
C LEU A 75 -1.02 -10.59 22.31
N ARG A 76 -1.59 -9.41 22.04
CA ARG A 76 -2.41 -8.65 23.01
C ARG A 76 -3.54 -9.50 23.58
N ARG A 77 -4.34 -10.14 22.71
CA ARG A 77 -5.45 -10.99 23.13
C ARG A 77 -4.99 -12.21 23.94
N HIS A 78 -3.88 -12.84 23.53
CA HIS A 78 -3.28 -13.95 24.25
C HIS A 78 -2.85 -13.54 25.65
N VAL A 79 -2.11 -12.45 25.79
CA VAL A 79 -1.58 -11.98 27.07
C VAL A 79 -2.71 -11.57 28.03
N ALA A 80 -3.71 -10.86 27.51
CA ALA A 80 -4.88 -10.47 28.30
C ALA A 80 -5.64 -11.68 28.87
N LYS A 81 -5.89 -12.70 28.03
CA LYS A 81 -6.68 -13.87 28.43
C LYS A 81 -5.87 -14.90 29.22
N VAL A 82 -4.68 -15.25 28.75
CA VAL A 82 -3.89 -16.36 29.31
C VAL A 82 -3.12 -15.93 30.55
N HIS A 83 -2.66 -14.68 30.61
CA HIS A 83 -1.77 -14.24 31.68
C HIS A 83 -2.43 -13.22 32.59
N VAL A 84 -3.05 -12.16 32.07
CA VAL A 84 -3.63 -11.12 32.93
C VAL A 84 -4.89 -11.63 33.64
N GLN A 85 -5.79 -12.33 32.94
CA GLN A 85 -7.03 -12.86 33.53
C GLN A 85 -6.80 -14.06 34.46
N HIS A 86 -5.73 -14.84 34.24
CA HIS A 86 -5.37 -16.00 35.08
C HIS A 86 -4.22 -15.73 36.06
N ALA A 87 -3.74 -14.48 36.18
CA ALA A 87 -2.71 -14.11 37.15
C ALA A 87 -3.32 -14.02 38.56
N ASN A 88 -3.29 -15.11 39.31
CA ASN A 88 -3.76 -15.17 40.69
C ASN A 88 -3.07 -14.15 41.61
N ASP A 89 -1.80 -13.83 41.33
CA ASP A 89 -0.99 -12.94 42.17
C ASP A 89 -1.07 -11.45 41.72
N GLY A 90 -1.70 -11.17 40.57
CA GLY A 90 -1.70 -9.83 39.96
C GLY A 90 -0.32 -9.30 39.53
N LEU A 91 0.70 -10.16 39.53
CA LEU A 91 2.08 -9.79 39.23
C LEU A 91 2.40 -9.91 37.74
N CYS A 92 3.09 -8.90 37.19
CA CYS A 92 3.67 -9.01 35.86
C CYS A 92 4.88 -9.95 35.88
N ARG A 93 4.87 -10.95 34.99
CA ARG A 93 5.98 -11.91 34.81
C ARG A 93 6.50 -11.88 33.36
N TRP A 94 6.34 -10.74 32.70
CA TRP A 94 6.87 -10.53 31.35
C TRP A 94 8.40 -10.39 31.40
N GLY A 95 9.12 -11.29 30.73
CA GLY A 95 10.58 -11.25 30.63
C GLY A 95 11.25 -11.01 31.98
N LYS A 96 11.94 -9.87 32.10
CA LYS A 96 12.64 -9.44 33.32
C LYS A 96 11.86 -8.43 34.17
N CYS A 97 10.58 -8.19 33.88
CA CYS A 97 9.75 -7.17 34.54
C CYS A 97 9.29 -7.57 35.95
N ARG A 98 9.55 -8.80 36.39
CA ARG A 98 9.10 -9.33 37.69
C ARG A 98 9.54 -8.43 38.84
N GLY A 99 8.60 -7.69 39.42
CA GLY A 99 8.82 -6.83 40.58
C GLY A 99 9.52 -5.49 40.32
N MET A 100 9.71 -5.09 39.05
CA MET A 100 10.36 -3.81 38.72
C MET A 100 9.47 -2.60 38.97
N ASP A 101 8.14 -2.74 38.80
CA ASP A 101 7.19 -1.64 38.95
C ASP A 101 6.34 -1.80 40.24
N PRO A 102 6.67 -1.09 41.33
CA PRO A 102 5.92 -1.16 42.58
C PRO A 102 4.48 -0.63 42.46
N LYS A 103 4.16 0.14 41.40
CA LYS A 103 2.82 0.67 41.11
C LYS A 103 1.83 -0.40 40.63
N VAL A 104 2.31 -1.51 40.08
CA VAL A 104 1.48 -2.60 39.53
C VAL A 104 1.19 -3.67 40.58
N ASN A 105 2.07 -3.80 41.58
CA ASN A 105 1.96 -4.78 42.67
C ASN A 105 0.71 -4.64 43.56
N ARG A 106 -0.23 -3.72 43.28
CA ARG A 106 -1.41 -3.47 44.12
C ARG A 106 -2.73 -3.14 43.38
N GLY A 107 -2.99 -3.63 42.16
CA GLY A 107 -4.35 -3.50 41.61
C GLY A 107 -4.58 -3.81 40.11
N SER A 108 -5.74 -3.35 39.62
CA SER A 108 -6.31 -3.51 38.26
C SER A 108 -5.49 -2.87 37.12
N GLY A 109 -4.31 -2.34 37.41
CA GLY A 109 -3.42 -1.70 36.45
C GLY A 109 -2.50 -2.65 35.67
N LEU A 110 -2.53 -3.96 35.96
CA LEU A 110 -1.74 -4.96 35.25
C LEU A 110 -1.93 -4.94 33.71
N PRO A 111 -3.17 -4.92 33.15
CA PRO A 111 -3.35 -4.86 31.70
C PRO A 111 -2.75 -3.59 31.07
N ALA A 112 -2.97 -2.43 31.70
CA ALA A 112 -2.44 -1.16 31.22
C ALA A 112 -0.90 -1.13 31.27
N HIS A 113 -0.32 -1.64 32.37
CA HIS A 113 1.13 -1.77 32.50
C HIS A 113 1.73 -2.66 31.40
N VAL A 114 1.12 -3.82 31.15
CA VAL A 114 1.63 -4.74 30.13
C VAL A 114 1.55 -4.11 28.74
N GLU A 115 0.46 -3.42 28.45
CA GLU A 115 0.32 -2.69 27.19
C GLU A 115 1.39 -1.61 27.04
N GLU A 116 1.51 -0.71 28.02
CA GLU A 116 2.40 0.46 27.94
C GLU A 116 3.89 0.12 28.04
N ARG A 117 4.27 -0.82 28.91
CA ARG A 117 5.68 -1.14 29.17
C ARG A 117 6.24 -2.21 28.25
N HIS A 118 5.41 -3.14 27.78
CA HIS A 118 5.89 -4.29 27.00
C HIS A 118 5.37 -4.25 25.57
N LEU A 119 4.04 -4.17 25.37
CA LEU A 119 3.46 -4.36 24.04
C LEU A 119 3.61 -3.15 23.11
N ILE A 120 3.50 -1.92 23.61
CA ILE A 120 3.71 -0.71 22.81
C ILE A 120 5.17 -0.60 22.34
N PRO A 121 6.20 -0.69 23.23
CA PRO A 121 7.59 -0.68 22.80
C PRO A 121 7.92 -1.83 21.85
N PHE A 122 7.37 -3.02 22.10
CA PHE A 122 7.52 -4.15 21.18
C PHE A 122 6.94 -3.83 19.80
N GLY A 123 5.72 -3.28 19.75
CA GLY A 123 5.06 -2.85 18.50
C GLY A 123 5.82 -1.78 17.74
N TRP A 124 6.54 -0.88 18.42
CA TRP A 124 7.43 0.06 17.74
C TRP A 124 8.62 -0.62 17.05
N HIS A 125 9.10 -1.74 17.58
CA HIS A 125 10.24 -2.47 17.01
C HIS A 125 9.84 -3.43 15.89
N VAL A 126 8.72 -4.15 16.04
CA VAL A 126 8.33 -5.21 15.08
C VAL A 126 7.12 -4.85 14.20
N GLY A 127 6.41 -3.76 14.51
CA GLY A 127 5.15 -3.40 13.87
C GLY A 127 3.97 -4.27 14.32
N ASP A 128 2.80 -4.06 13.71
CA ASP A 128 1.57 -4.78 14.06
C ASP A 128 1.49 -6.20 13.50
N GLY A 129 2.29 -6.51 12.47
CA GLY A 129 2.21 -7.74 11.71
C GLY A 129 1.01 -7.81 10.75
N PRO A 130 0.89 -8.91 9.99
CA PRO A 130 -0.19 -9.11 9.02
C PRO A 130 -1.58 -9.10 9.70
N LYS A 131 -2.49 -8.27 9.18
CA LYS A 131 -3.90 -8.28 9.57
C LYS A 131 -4.69 -8.99 8.48
N ASN A 132 -5.27 -10.14 8.81
CA ASN A 132 -6.07 -10.94 7.87
C ASN A 132 -7.48 -10.35 7.63
N THR A 133 -7.71 -9.09 8.01
CA THR A 133 -8.88 -8.34 7.58
C THR A 133 -8.69 -8.01 6.11
N LEU A 134 -9.12 -8.92 5.24
CA LEU A 134 -9.65 -8.52 3.94
C LEU A 134 -10.79 -7.55 4.25
N GLN A 135 -10.49 -6.25 4.32
CA GLN A 135 -11.52 -5.23 4.16
C GLN A 135 -11.96 -5.33 2.70
N MET A 136 -12.73 -6.37 2.41
CA MET A 136 -13.63 -6.34 1.28
C MET A 136 -14.55 -5.15 1.58
N PRO A 137 -14.72 -4.20 0.65
CA PRO A 137 -15.73 -3.18 0.82
C PRO A 137 -17.03 -3.92 1.15
N LYS A 138 -17.70 -3.54 2.25
CA LYS A 138 -19.01 -4.07 2.63
C LYS A 138 -20.00 -3.69 1.52
N GLY A 139 -19.99 -4.43 0.41
CA GLY A 139 -21.14 -4.53 -0.46
C GLY A 139 -22.23 -5.15 0.39
N LYS A 140 -23.22 -4.34 0.77
CA LYS A 140 -24.42 -4.76 1.49
C LYS A 140 -25.14 -5.82 0.64
N GLY A 141 -24.78 -7.09 0.82
CA GLY A 141 -25.60 -8.20 0.38
C GLY A 141 -26.84 -8.22 1.27
N LYS A 142 -27.99 -7.89 0.69
CA LYS A 142 -29.32 -8.07 1.29
C LYS A 142 -29.42 -9.48 1.90
N ALA A 143 -29.45 -9.56 3.23
CA ALA A 143 -30.07 -10.69 3.89
C ALA A 143 -31.58 -10.53 3.66
N ARG A 144 -32.16 -11.50 2.95
CA ARG A 144 -33.60 -11.75 2.94
C ARG A 144 -33.96 -12.30 4.31
N GLU A 145 -34.82 -11.62 5.04
CA GLU A 145 -35.67 -12.26 6.05
C GLU A 145 -37.09 -11.75 5.82
N ASP A 146 -37.94 -12.71 5.46
CA ASP A 146 -39.38 -12.58 5.36
C ASP A 146 -39.95 -12.49 6.78
N SER A 147 -40.60 -11.38 7.11
CA SER A 147 -41.64 -11.34 8.13
C SER A 147 -42.56 -10.16 7.84
N GLU A 148 -43.73 -10.51 7.30
CA GLU A 148 -44.90 -9.67 7.14
C GLU A 148 -45.35 -9.17 8.53
N GLU A 149 -45.59 -7.87 8.67
CA GLU A 149 -46.79 -7.28 9.29
C GLU A 149 -46.69 -5.74 9.32
N ASP A 150 -47.66 -5.12 8.64
CA ASP A 150 -48.32 -3.83 8.83
C ASP A 150 -47.68 -2.79 9.77
N HIS A 151 -47.50 -1.56 9.30
CA HIS A 151 -48.19 -0.35 9.80
C HIS A 151 -47.97 0.84 8.84
N GLN A 152 -49.06 1.54 8.55
CA GLN A 152 -49.21 2.63 7.59
C GLN A 152 -48.44 3.92 7.94
N SER A 153 -47.85 4.49 6.87
CA SER A 153 -47.64 5.91 6.53
C SER A 153 -47.35 6.93 7.64
N ASP A 154 -46.20 7.58 7.56
CA ASP A 154 -46.11 9.02 7.81
C ASP A 154 -44.93 9.65 7.04
N ASP A 155 -45.14 10.90 6.69
CA ASP A 155 -44.47 11.76 5.72
C ASP A 155 -42.93 11.85 5.78
N GLY A 156 -42.36 12.04 4.60
CA GLY A 156 -40.92 11.99 4.39
C GLY A 156 -40.14 13.12 5.04
N LYS A 157 -38.87 12.82 5.33
CA LYS A 157 -37.76 13.76 5.18
C LYS A 157 -36.43 13.05 5.41
N GLU A 158 -35.50 13.42 4.53
CA GLU A 158 -34.05 13.36 4.72
C GLU A 158 -33.47 11.96 4.58
N ASP A 159 -33.16 11.63 3.32
CA ASP A 159 -31.87 11.03 2.98
C ASP A 159 -30.77 11.82 3.72
N GLU A 160 -30.49 11.46 4.97
CA GLU A 160 -29.18 11.71 5.57
C GLU A 160 -28.20 10.88 4.75
N GLU A 161 -27.73 11.50 3.66
CA GLU A 161 -26.40 11.27 3.14
C GLU A 161 -25.49 11.28 4.37
N ALA A 162 -25.14 10.10 4.87
CA ALA A 162 -24.06 9.95 5.82
C ALA A 162 -22.81 10.39 5.06
N GLU A 163 -22.59 11.71 4.99
CA GLU A 163 -21.30 12.32 4.73
C GLU A 163 -20.36 11.58 5.68
N GLU A 164 -19.57 10.66 5.14
CA GLU A 164 -18.59 9.93 5.91
C GLU A 164 -17.73 10.97 6.62
N GLU A 165 -17.99 11.17 7.91
CA GLU A 165 -17.49 12.32 8.64
C GLU A 165 -15.97 12.35 8.51
N ILE A 166 -15.47 13.39 7.83
CA ILE A 166 -14.05 13.50 7.55
C ILE A 166 -13.32 13.55 8.89
N PRO A 167 -12.34 12.63 9.14
CA PRO A 167 -11.69 12.53 10.44
C PRO A 167 -11.13 13.87 10.94
N SER A 168 -11.20 14.12 12.25
CA SER A 168 -10.83 15.40 12.87
C SER A 168 -9.39 15.84 12.59
N TYR A 169 -8.47 14.92 12.35
CA TYR A 169 -7.08 15.24 11.99
C TYR A 169 -6.93 15.81 10.57
N LEU A 170 -7.97 15.77 9.74
CA LEU A 170 -8.01 16.39 8.40
C LEU A 170 -8.61 17.81 8.42
N LYS A 171 -9.11 18.26 9.57
CA LYS A 171 -9.69 19.59 9.80
C LYS A 171 -8.69 20.47 10.58
N ASP A 172 -8.72 21.77 10.38
CA ASP A 172 -7.97 22.74 11.19
C ASP A 172 -8.67 23.02 12.52
N GLN A 173 -8.10 23.93 13.32
CA GLN A 173 -8.65 24.34 14.62
C GLN A 173 -10.04 25.01 14.50
N ASP A 174 -10.38 25.52 13.33
CA ASP A 174 -11.64 26.18 13.02
C ASP A 174 -12.66 25.23 12.34
N GLY A 175 -12.29 23.96 12.15
CA GLY A 175 -13.14 22.92 11.55
C GLY A 175 -13.12 22.86 10.03
N HIS A 176 -12.30 23.68 9.35
CA HIS A 176 -12.16 23.64 7.89
C HIS A 176 -11.21 22.53 7.46
N GLN A 177 -11.55 21.85 6.37
CA GLN A 177 -10.71 20.78 5.83
C GLN A 177 -9.41 21.36 5.22
N VAL A 178 -8.26 20.98 5.77
CA VAL A 178 -6.94 21.50 5.35
C VAL A 178 -6.45 20.88 4.04
N THR A 179 -6.98 19.69 3.70
CA THR A 179 -6.67 19.01 2.43
C THR A 179 -7.90 19.07 1.53
N PRO A 180 -7.84 19.70 0.34
CA PRO A 180 -8.95 19.67 -0.60
C PRO A 180 -9.45 18.24 -0.83
N SER A 181 -10.76 18.01 -0.70
CA SER A 181 -11.35 16.70 -0.94
C SER A 181 -11.11 16.27 -2.39
N ILE A 182 -10.62 15.05 -2.57
CA ILE A 182 -10.41 14.44 -3.90
C ILE A 182 -11.70 13.77 -4.39
N ARG A 183 -12.70 13.54 -3.52
CA ARG A 183 -13.87 12.69 -3.79
C ARG A 183 -14.75 13.24 -4.92
N ASP A 184 -15.01 14.54 -4.91
CA ASP A 184 -15.91 15.19 -5.86
C ASP A 184 -15.18 16.15 -6.80
N GLN A 185 -13.85 16.01 -6.90
CA GLN A 185 -13.05 16.84 -7.77
C GLN A 185 -13.34 16.47 -9.23
N LYS A 186 -14.03 17.37 -9.93
CA LYS A 186 -14.21 17.27 -11.39
C LYS A 186 -12.87 17.50 -12.07
N LEU A 187 -12.19 16.42 -12.45
CA LEU A 187 -10.89 16.47 -13.14
C LEU A 187 -11.01 16.90 -14.60
N GLU A 188 -12.17 16.67 -15.23
CA GLU A 188 -12.44 16.97 -16.63
C GLU A 188 -13.92 17.28 -16.86
N ASP A 189 -14.21 18.11 -17.87
CA ASP A 189 -15.57 18.41 -18.30
C ASP A 189 -16.20 17.21 -19.02
N TYR A 190 -17.53 17.09 -19.00
CA TYR A 190 -18.25 15.98 -19.63
C TYR A 190 -17.92 15.79 -21.13
N LEU A 191 -17.68 16.88 -21.87
CA LEU A 191 -17.28 16.80 -23.28
C LEU A 191 -15.87 16.19 -23.42
N THR A 192 -14.94 16.64 -22.58
CA THR A 192 -13.57 16.14 -22.54
C THR A 192 -13.52 14.67 -22.13
N GLU A 193 -14.30 14.28 -21.12
CA GLU A 193 -14.42 12.88 -20.68
C GLU A 193 -14.91 11.98 -21.84
N LYS A 194 -15.93 12.44 -22.58
CA LYS A 194 -16.49 11.70 -23.72
C LYS A 194 -15.48 11.53 -24.86
N GLU A 195 -14.68 12.55 -25.14
CA GLU A 195 -13.62 12.50 -26.16
C GLU A 195 -12.47 11.60 -25.73
N ASN A 196 -12.03 11.70 -24.47
CA ASN A 196 -11.00 10.84 -23.89
C ASN A 196 -11.43 9.38 -23.89
N ARG A 197 -12.70 9.09 -23.55
CA ARG A 197 -13.25 7.73 -23.61
C ARG A 197 -13.25 7.17 -25.04
N LYS A 198 -13.56 7.99 -26.05
CA LYS A 198 -13.46 7.58 -27.47
C LYS A 198 -12.02 7.34 -27.89
N ARG A 199 -11.10 8.23 -27.50
CA ARG A 199 -9.67 8.11 -27.80
C ARG A 199 -9.07 6.87 -27.15
N LEU A 200 -9.40 6.59 -25.89
CA LEU A 200 -8.98 5.40 -25.17
C LEU A 200 -9.47 4.12 -25.85
N ARG A 201 -10.75 4.06 -26.23
CA ARG A 201 -11.30 2.92 -26.98
C ARG A 201 -10.55 2.68 -28.30
N ARG A 202 -10.23 3.74 -29.04
CA ARG A 202 -9.45 3.64 -30.29
C ARG A 202 -8.05 3.07 -30.02
N LEU A 203 -7.35 3.58 -29.00
CA LEU A 203 -6.02 3.10 -28.62
C LEU A 203 -6.03 1.64 -28.17
N LEU A 204 -7.07 1.22 -27.44
CA LEU A 204 -7.22 -0.18 -27.02
C LEU A 204 -7.43 -1.12 -28.22
N MET A 205 -8.28 -0.75 -29.18
CA MET A 205 -8.43 -1.52 -30.43
C MET A 205 -7.13 -1.58 -31.23
N GLU A 206 -6.40 -0.48 -31.32
CA GLU A 206 -5.12 -0.44 -32.04
C GLU A 206 -4.07 -1.33 -31.35
N ARG A 207 -4.04 -1.33 -30.02
CA ARG A 207 -3.22 -2.27 -29.23
C ARG A 207 -3.59 -3.73 -29.53
N GLU A 208 -4.88 -4.05 -29.59
CA GLU A 208 -5.34 -5.42 -29.90
C GLU A 208 -4.95 -5.84 -31.32
N ARG A 209 -5.04 -4.95 -32.31
CA ARG A 209 -4.59 -5.24 -33.69
C ARG A 209 -3.07 -5.35 -33.82
N ASN A 210 -2.32 -4.65 -32.98
CA ASN A 210 -0.86 -4.71 -32.95
C ASN A 210 -0.33 -5.84 -32.06
N LEU A 211 -1.21 -6.60 -31.40
CA LEU A 211 -0.80 -7.76 -30.62
C LEU A 211 -0.41 -8.87 -31.60
N PRO A 212 0.81 -9.43 -31.52
CA PRO A 212 1.19 -10.55 -32.37
C PRO A 212 0.28 -11.74 -32.07
N ASP A 213 -0.20 -12.40 -33.12
CA ASP A 213 -0.92 -13.67 -32.98
C ASP A 213 0.06 -14.74 -32.46
N GLU A 214 -0.35 -15.52 -31.46
CA GLU A 214 0.51 -16.55 -30.82
C GLU A 214 0.81 -17.76 -31.73
N GLU A 215 0.55 -17.67 -33.04
CA GLU A 215 0.68 -18.77 -34.00
C GLU A 215 1.98 -18.71 -34.84
N ASP A 216 2.74 -17.60 -34.79
CA ASP A 216 3.99 -17.44 -35.56
C ASP A 216 5.28 -17.91 -34.83
N ASP A 217 5.19 -18.46 -33.61
CA ASP A 217 6.35 -19.07 -32.92
C ASP A 217 6.53 -20.56 -33.29
N THR A 218 6.43 -20.88 -34.59
CA THR A 218 6.86 -22.18 -35.12
C THR A 218 7.93 -22.05 -36.20
N GLY A 219 9.19 -22.01 -35.76
CA GLY A 219 10.25 -22.81 -36.39
C GLY A 219 11.29 -22.11 -37.25
N THR A 220 12.56 -22.21 -36.83
CA THR A 220 13.70 -22.52 -37.73
C THR A 220 14.86 -23.11 -36.89
N GLN A 221 14.81 -24.41 -36.58
CA GLN A 221 16.03 -25.17 -36.27
C GLN A 221 16.52 -25.81 -37.58
N SER A 222 17.44 -25.15 -38.28
CA SER A 222 18.22 -25.75 -39.36
C SER A 222 19.32 -26.62 -38.76
N GLN A 223 19.03 -27.91 -38.55
CA GLN A 223 20.08 -28.91 -38.44
C GLN A 223 20.53 -29.30 -39.84
N GLY A 224 21.64 -28.73 -40.29
CA GLY A 224 22.46 -29.34 -41.32
C GLY A 224 23.08 -30.60 -40.71
N ALA A 225 22.62 -31.76 -41.16
CA ALA A 225 23.30 -33.02 -40.90
C ALA A 225 24.40 -33.20 -41.93
N ASP A 226 25.60 -33.43 -41.39
CA ASP A 226 26.86 -33.74 -42.04
C ASP A 226 26.80 -34.89 -43.06
N GLY A 227 27.77 -34.85 -43.97
CA GLY A 227 27.88 -35.70 -45.14
C GLY A 227 28.24 -37.16 -44.90
N MET A 228 27.95 -37.94 -45.95
CA MET A 228 28.67 -39.12 -46.43
C MET A 228 28.38 -39.30 -47.91
#